data_AF-A0A0A0C1X9-F1
#
_entry.id   AF-A0A0A0C1X9-F1
#
_cell.length_a   1.000
_cell.length_b   1.000
_cell.length_c   1.000
_cell.angle_alpha   90.00
_cell.angle_beta   90.00
_cell.angle_gamma   90.00
#
_symmetry.space_group_name_H-M   'P 1'
#
loop_
_entity.id
_entity.type
_entity.pdbx_description
1 polymer ?
#
loop_
_entity_poly.entity_id
_entity_poly.type
_entity_poly.pdbx_seq_one_letter_code
_entity_poly.pdbx_strand_id
1 'polypeptide(L)'
;MLRRFAERADAAGLPYAVTGAAASQLLGAPVLSQIIVSHIRVGPVQADSALHRLGLEHLDAEDAGRGMNLELWTDTGELGTFAARDVNGVRVAPPVRVWLDLARQGGRGADAAQLFREQVLERA
;
A
#
# COMPACT_ATOMS: atom_id res chain seq x y z
N MET A 1 -1.60 -1.02 -12.38
CA MET A 1 -2.55 -0.32 -11.49
C MET A 1 -1.83 0.64 -10.54
N LEU A 2 -0.89 0.20 -9.70
CA LEU A 2 -0.17 1.08 -8.74
C LEU A 2 0.47 2.33 -9.36
N ARG A 3 1.05 2.25 -10.56
CA ARG A 3 1.60 3.41 -11.26
C ARG A 3 0.54 4.46 -11.62
N ARG A 4 -0.63 4.02 -12.10
CA ARG A 4 -1.75 4.92 -12.40
C ARG A 4 -2.35 5.56 -11.15
N PHE A 5 -2.26 4.86 -10.01
CA PHE A 5 -2.62 5.43 -8.71
C PHE A 5 -1.59 6.49 -8.29
N ALA A 6 -0.29 6.16 -8.37
CA ALA A 6 0.82 7.05 -8.04
C ALA A 6 0.72 8.39 -8.79
N GLU A 7 0.59 8.33 -10.12
CA GLU A 7 0.47 9.52 -10.97
C GLU A 7 -0.69 10.44 -10.53
N ARG A 8 -1.85 9.86 -10.18
CA ARG A 8 -3.01 10.62 -9.70
C ARG A 8 -2.82 11.16 -8.28
N ALA A 9 -2.25 10.35 -7.39
CA ALA A 9 -1.97 10.77 -6.02
C ALA A 9 -0.98 11.93 -5.97
N ASP A 10 0.06 11.87 -6.81
CA ASP A 10 1.05 12.93 -6.97
C ASP A 10 0.41 14.19 -7.56
N ALA A 11 -0.37 14.05 -8.64
CA ALA A 11 -1.10 15.18 -9.23
C ALA A 11 -2.10 15.84 -8.26
N ALA A 12 -2.72 15.05 -7.38
CA ALA A 12 -3.65 15.52 -6.37
C ALA A 12 -2.96 16.04 -5.09
N GLY A 13 -1.64 15.92 -4.96
CA GLY A 13 -0.89 16.24 -3.74
C GLY A 13 -1.35 15.42 -2.53
N LEU A 14 -1.76 14.17 -2.74
CA LEU A 14 -2.20 13.25 -1.70
C LEU A 14 -1.01 12.42 -1.20
N PRO A 15 -0.55 12.60 0.06
CA PRO A 15 0.48 11.74 0.62
C PRO A 15 0.01 10.29 0.67
N TYR A 16 0.82 9.37 0.16
CA TYR A 16 0.50 7.95 0.15
C TYR A 16 1.75 7.07 0.28
N ALA A 17 1.51 5.79 0.58
CA ALA A 17 2.52 4.75 0.57
C ALA A 17 1.90 3.38 0.29
N VAL A 18 2.39 2.68 -0.72
CA VAL A 18 2.06 1.28 -0.98
C VAL A 18 2.60 0.42 0.17
N THR A 19 1.80 -0.52 0.66
CA THR A 19 2.15 -1.42 1.77
C THR A 19 1.79 -2.89 1.46
N GLY A 20 1.97 -3.77 2.43
CA GLY A 20 1.60 -5.19 2.34
C GLY A 20 2.36 -5.95 1.26
N ALA A 21 1.70 -6.96 0.66
CA ALA A 21 2.30 -7.82 -0.35
C ALA A 21 2.75 -7.06 -1.62
N ALA A 22 2.01 -6.01 -2.00
CA ALA A 22 2.38 -5.14 -3.11
C ALA A 22 3.70 -4.39 -2.85
N ALA A 23 3.86 -3.85 -1.65
CA ALA A 23 5.13 -3.25 -1.26
C ALA A 23 6.26 -4.28 -1.24
N SER A 24 6.00 -5.48 -0.72
CA SER A 24 6.98 -6.57 -0.71
C SER A 24 7.56 -6.86 -2.10
N GLN A 25 6.71 -6.92 -3.13
CA GLN A 25 7.15 -7.09 -4.52
C GLN A 25 7.98 -5.90 -5.02
N LEU A 26 7.53 -4.66 -4.75
CA LEU A 26 8.27 -3.45 -5.13
C LEU A 26 9.65 -3.38 -4.44
N LEU A 27 9.75 -3.89 -3.22
CA LEU A 27 11.00 -3.96 -2.45
C LEU A 27 11.92 -5.12 -2.88
N GLY A 28 11.52 -5.95 -3.86
CA GLY A 28 12.30 -7.09 -4.33
C GLY A 28 12.24 -8.32 -3.43
N ALA A 29 11.30 -8.37 -2.49
CA ALA A 29 11.08 -9.47 -1.55
C ALA A 29 9.64 -10.00 -1.67
N PRO A 30 9.27 -10.64 -2.80
CA PRO A 30 7.91 -11.12 -3.03
C PRO A 30 7.54 -12.20 -2.00
N VAL A 31 6.43 -12.00 -1.29
CA VAL A 31 5.94 -12.96 -0.27
C VAL A 31 4.68 -13.71 -0.68
N LEU A 32 4.00 -13.25 -1.73
CA LEU A 32 2.85 -13.91 -2.33
C LEU A 32 3.08 -14.08 -3.84
N SER A 33 2.61 -15.22 -4.37
CA SER A 33 2.63 -15.52 -5.81
C SER A 33 1.63 -14.68 -6.60
N GLN A 34 0.54 -14.27 -5.97
CA GLN A 34 -0.50 -13.42 -6.57
C GLN A 34 -0.99 -12.39 -5.55
N ILE A 35 -1.19 -11.16 -6.02
CA ILE A 35 -1.75 -10.06 -5.24
C ILE A 35 -3.14 -9.78 -5.79
N ILE A 36 -4.16 -10.12 -5.00
CA ILE A 36 -5.56 -9.87 -5.35
C ILE A 36 -5.93 -8.43 -5.00
N VAL A 37 -5.49 -7.96 -3.82
CA VAL A 37 -5.78 -6.61 -3.30
C VAL A 37 -4.46 -5.89 -3.01
N SER A 38 -4.27 -4.73 -3.62
CA SER A 38 -3.16 -3.83 -3.32
C SER A 38 -3.54 -2.89 -2.19
N HIS A 39 -2.78 -2.89 -1.11
CA HIS A 39 -3.04 -2.02 0.05
C HIS A 39 -2.20 -0.76 -0.05
N ILE A 40 -2.84 0.39 0.11
CA ILE A 40 -2.18 1.69 0.05
C ILE A 40 -2.58 2.49 1.28
N ARG A 41 -1.60 2.97 2.02
CA ARG A 41 -1.80 3.95 3.08
C ARG A 41 -1.92 5.33 2.48
N VAL A 42 -2.89 6.10 2.93
CA VAL A 42 -3.07 7.52 2.58
C VAL A 42 -2.94 8.37 3.83
N GLY A 43 -2.41 9.59 3.68
CA GLY A 43 -2.23 10.53 4.79
C GLY A 43 -3.56 10.88 5.49
N PRO A 44 -3.51 11.57 6.65
CA PRO A 44 -4.69 11.93 7.44
C PRO A 44 -5.57 12.93 6.68
N VAL A 45 -6.41 12.38 5.82
CA VAL A 45 -7.45 13.03 5.06
C VAL A 45 -8.64 12.07 5.14
N GLN A 46 -9.85 12.57 5.36
CA GLN A 46 -11.05 11.73 5.36
C GLN A 46 -11.06 10.89 4.08
N ALA A 47 -11.31 9.58 4.19
CA ALA A 47 -11.20 8.64 3.06
C ALA A 47 -12.02 9.12 1.85
N ASP A 48 -13.22 9.67 2.09
CA ASP A 48 -14.08 10.27 1.06
C ASP A 48 -13.40 11.42 0.30
N SER A 49 -12.65 12.26 1.01
CA SER A 49 -11.85 13.33 0.40
C SER A 49 -10.67 12.74 -0.39
N ALA A 50 -10.07 11.63 0.04
CA ALA A 50 -9.01 10.97 -0.74
C ALA A 50 -9.58 10.40 -2.06
N LEU A 51 -10.73 9.74 -2.03
CA LEU A 51 -11.41 9.20 -3.22
C LEU A 51 -11.72 10.32 -4.24
N HIS A 52 -12.30 11.42 -3.78
CA HIS A 52 -12.61 12.58 -4.61
C HIS A 52 -11.35 13.26 -5.17
N ARG A 53 -10.33 13.49 -4.33
CA ARG A 53 -9.06 14.11 -4.76
C ARG A 53 -8.31 13.27 -5.78
N LEU A 54 -8.39 11.95 -5.65
CA LEU A 54 -7.80 11.01 -6.60
C LEU A 54 -8.58 10.91 -7.92
N GLY A 55 -9.77 11.54 -8.02
CA GLY A 55 -10.64 11.45 -9.18
C GLY A 55 -10.96 10.00 -9.55
N LEU A 56 -11.19 9.14 -8.54
CA LEU A 56 -11.36 7.69 -8.76
C LEU A 56 -12.59 7.33 -9.60
N GLU A 57 -13.55 8.25 -9.72
CA GLU A 57 -14.63 8.21 -10.73
C GLU A 57 -14.11 8.05 -12.17
N HIS A 58 -12.84 8.40 -12.44
CA HIS A 58 -12.15 8.26 -13.73
C HIS A 58 -11.19 7.05 -13.79
N LEU A 59 -11.18 6.18 -12.77
CA LEU A 59 -10.33 4.99 -12.71
C LEU A 59 -11.06 3.69 -13.08
N ASP A 60 -12.31 3.78 -13.55
CA ASP A 60 -13.29 2.66 -13.54
C ASP A 60 -13.34 1.97 -12.17
N ALA A 61 -13.04 2.72 -11.09
CA ALA A 61 -13.07 2.22 -9.73
C ALA A 61 -14.49 2.40 -9.20
N GLU A 62 -15.29 1.33 -9.30
CA GLU A 62 -16.54 1.24 -8.54
C GLU A 62 -16.22 0.93 -7.07
N ASP A 63 -17.02 1.46 -6.14
CA ASP A 63 -17.06 0.97 -4.76
C ASP A 63 -17.61 -0.47 -4.75
N ALA A 64 -16.72 -1.40 -5.08
CA ALA A 64 -17.03 -2.80 -5.16
C ALA A 64 -16.88 -3.39 -3.77
N GLY A 65 -17.92 -3.32 -2.94
CA GLY A 65 -17.91 -3.88 -1.58
C GLY A 65 -17.32 -5.30 -1.46
N ARG A 66 -17.33 -6.11 -2.54
CA ARG A 66 -16.43 -7.27 -2.73
C ARG A 66 -15.80 -7.27 -4.12
N GLY A 67 -14.55 -7.74 -4.22
CA GLY A 67 -13.81 -7.86 -5.49
C GLY A 67 -12.85 -6.70 -5.78
N MET A 68 -12.61 -5.83 -4.80
CA MET A 68 -11.67 -4.71 -4.90
C MET A 68 -10.28 -5.20 -5.27
N ASN A 69 -9.64 -4.52 -6.21
CA ASN A 69 -8.22 -4.75 -6.52
C ASN A 69 -7.30 -3.81 -5.72
N LEU A 70 -7.85 -2.80 -5.06
CA LEU A 70 -7.14 -1.78 -4.30
C LEU A 70 -7.93 -1.41 -3.03
N GLU A 71 -7.24 -1.32 -1.90
CA GLU A 71 -7.81 -0.89 -0.62
C GLU A 71 -7.00 0.26 -0.05
N LEU A 72 -7.70 1.34 0.36
CA LEU A 72 -7.10 2.51 0.98
C LEU A 72 -7.20 2.41 2.49
N TRP A 73 -6.06 2.50 3.18
CA TRP A 73 -5.98 2.54 4.63
C TRP A 73 -5.62 3.95 5.08
N THR A 74 -6.50 4.60 5.85
CA THR A 74 -6.17 5.88 6.46
C THR A 74 -5.05 5.70 7.48
N ASP A 75 -3.92 6.36 7.26
CA ASP A 75 -2.81 6.32 8.19
C ASP A 75 -3.00 7.38 9.27
N THR A 76 -3.50 6.96 10.44
CA THR A 76 -3.66 7.84 11.60
C THR A 76 -2.33 8.17 12.27
N GLY A 77 -1.27 7.41 12.00
CA GLY A 77 0.09 7.74 12.40
C GLY A 77 0.92 8.08 11.17
N GLU A 78 1.63 9.20 11.15
CA GLU A 78 2.36 9.63 9.95
C GLU A 78 3.42 8.63 9.46
N LEU A 79 3.82 7.66 10.28
CA LEU A 79 4.94 6.74 10.02
C LEU A 79 4.90 6.01 8.67
N GLY A 80 3.73 5.56 8.19
CA GLY A 80 3.65 4.80 6.94
C GLY A 80 3.82 5.67 5.69
N THR A 81 3.34 6.93 5.72
CA THR A 81 3.39 7.87 4.60
C THR A 81 4.60 8.82 4.67
N PHE A 82 4.99 9.23 5.87
CA PHE A 82 6.12 10.15 6.13
C PHE A 82 7.46 9.55 5.74
N ALA A 83 7.73 8.31 6.14
CA ALA A 83 8.99 7.62 5.85
C ALA A 83 8.92 6.80 4.55
N ALA A 84 7.96 7.07 3.68
CA ALA A 84 7.84 6.39 2.40
C ALA A 84 9.03 6.73 1.49
N ARG A 85 9.52 5.74 0.75
CA ARG A 85 10.59 5.93 -0.24
C ARG A 85 10.06 5.76 -1.65
N ASP A 86 10.63 6.50 -2.61
CA ASP A 86 10.31 6.26 -4.02
C ASP A 86 10.97 4.97 -4.49
N VAL A 87 10.17 4.12 -5.14
CA VAL A 87 10.63 2.93 -5.85
C VAL A 87 10.00 2.95 -7.24
N ASN A 88 10.77 3.37 -8.24
CA ASN A 88 10.35 3.43 -9.63
C ASN A 88 9.07 4.27 -9.85
N GLY A 89 8.98 5.45 -9.21
CA GLY A 89 7.82 6.35 -9.32
C GLY A 89 6.61 5.89 -8.51
N VAL A 90 6.83 5.08 -7.47
CA VAL A 90 5.80 4.65 -6.53
C VAL A 90 6.32 4.84 -5.12
N ARG A 91 5.59 5.57 -4.28
CA ARG A 91 5.89 5.70 -2.85
C ARG A 91 5.60 4.38 -2.14
N VAL A 92 6.61 3.80 -1.50
CA VAL A 92 6.52 2.52 -0.77
C VAL A 92 6.78 2.76 0.72
N ALA A 93 5.94 2.18 1.57
CA ALA A 93 6.05 2.27 3.01
C ALA A 93 7.40 1.70 3.51
N PRO A 94 7.92 2.18 4.66
CA PRO A 94 9.17 1.64 5.20
C PRO A 94 9.03 0.15 5.54
N PRO A 95 10.11 -0.66 5.45
CA PRO A 95 10.03 -2.12 5.64
C PRO A 95 9.34 -2.56 6.92
N VAL A 96 9.61 -1.90 8.06
CA VAL A 96 8.94 -2.21 9.32
C VAL A 96 7.42 -2.04 9.22
N ARG A 97 6.96 -1.05 8.47
CA ARG A 97 5.52 -0.83 8.28
C ARG A 97 4.91 -1.89 7.38
N VAL A 98 5.59 -2.25 6.30
CA VAL A 98 5.17 -3.34 5.40
C VAL A 98 4.99 -4.64 6.17
N TRP A 99 5.93 -4.97 7.07
CA TRP A 99 5.85 -6.13 7.95
C TRP A 99 4.62 -6.08 8.88
N LEU A 100 4.41 -4.96 9.58
CA LEU A 100 3.27 -4.79 10.49
C LEU A 100 1.92 -4.90 9.74
N ASP A 101 1.86 -4.36 8.54
CA ASP A 101 0.64 -4.36 7.71
C ASP A 101 0.34 -5.76 7.15
N LEU A 102 1.36 -6.54 6.80
CA LEU A 102 1.20 -7.97 6.48
C LEU A 102 0.70 -8.76 7.70
N ALA A 103 1.32 -8.55 8.87
CA ALA A 103 0.98 -9.27 10.09
C ALA A 103 -0.47 -8.98 10.53
N ARG A 104 -0.93 -7.74 10.37
CA ARG A 104 -2.31 -7.30 10.67
C ARG A 104 -3.36 -8.09 9.88
N GLN A 105 -3.06 -8.56 8.67
CA GLN A 105 -4.02 -9.27 7.83
C GLN A 105 -4.38 -10.66 8.38
N GLY A 106 -3.53 -11.25 9.23
CA GLY A 106 -3.73 -12.60 9.75
C GLY A 106 -3.74 -13.68 8.66
N GLY A 107 -3.99 -14.94 9.05
CA GLY A 107 -4.02 -16.08 8.12
C GLY A 107 -2.76 -16.14 7.24
N ARG A 108 -2.94 -16.23 5.91
CA ARG A 108 -1.81 -16.19 4.94
C ARG A 108 -0.98 -14.91 5.01
N GLY A 109 -1.54 -13.82 5.52
CA GLY A 109 -0.80 -12.57 5.75
C GLY A 109 0.22 -12.69 6.88
N ALA A 110 -0.03 -13.54 7.88
CA ALA A 110 0.93 -13.80 8.96
C ALA A 110 2.15 -14.59 8.45
N ASP A 111 1.93 -15.62 7.63
CA ASP A 111 3.02 -16.37 6.97
C ASP A 111 3.85 -15.45 6.06
N ALA A 112 3.16 -14.61 5.28
CA ALA A 112 3.79 -13.59 4.44
C ALA A 112 4.60 -12.57 5.26
N ALA A 113 4.11 -12.16 6.42
CA ALA A 113 4.82 -11.26 7.33
C ALA A 113 6.09 -11.90 7.87
N GLN A 114 6.03 -13.18 8.27
CA GLN A 114 7.21 -13.92 8.71
C GLN A 114 8.25 -13.99 7.59
N LEU A 115 7.85 -14.43 6.40
CA LEU A 115 8.73 -14.53 5.24
C LEU A 115 9.36 -13.16 4.89
N PHE A 116 8.57 -12.09 4.93
CA PHE A 116 9.08 -10.73 4.67
C PHE A 116 10.13 -10.30 5.71
N ARG A 117 9.87 -10.57 6.99
CA ARG A 117 10.79 -10.25 8.08
C ARG A 117 12.13 -10.96 7.89
N GLU A 118 12.10 -12.26 7.59
CA GLU A 118 13.31 -13.07 7.34
C GLU A 118 14.11 -12.59 6.12
N GLN A 119 13.43 -12.09 5.07
CA GLN A 119 14.08 -11.62 3.84
C GLN A 119 14.62 -10.19 3.94
N VAL A 120 13.94 -9.31 4.69
CA VAL A 120 14.18 -7.86 4.62
C VAL A 120 14.62 -7.25 5.93
N LEU A 121 14.05 -7.66 7.07
CA LEU A 121 14.32 -7.01 8.36
C LEU A 121 15.49 -7.66 9.12
N GLU A 122 15.66 -8.98 8.99
CA GLU A 122 16.73 -9.71 9.68
C GLU A 122 18.01 -9.81 8.85
N ARG A 123 17.95 -9.39 7.58
CA ARG A 123 19.10 -9.31 6.67
C ARG A 123 19.60 -7.88 6.44
N ALA A 124 18.99 -6.89 7.10
CA ALA A 124 19.31 -5.46 6.97
C ALA A 124 20.45 -4.99 7.88
#